data_AF-A0A969UET5-F1
#
_entry.id   AF-A0A969UET5-F1
#
_cell.length_a   1.000
_cell.length_b   1.000
_cell.length_c   1.000
_cell.angle_alpha   90.00
_cell.angle_beta   90.00
_cell.angle_gamma   90.00
#
_symmetry.space_group_name_H-M   'P 1'
#
loop_
_entity.id
_entity.type
_entity.pdbx_description
1 polymer ?
#
loop_
_entity_poly.entity_id
_entity_poly.type
_entity_poly.pdbx_seq_one_letter_code
_entity_poly.pdbx_strand_id
1 'polypeptide(L)'
;MRPLPAPYWLAAACHNAAELQRAMAIGCDFVTLAPVCATQTHPGIAGMGWTAFQQLTQIAAPLPIYALGGLAPSDLALAQAHGAFGVAGISAFWPQ
;
A
#
# COMPACT_ATOMS: atom_id res chain seq x y z
N MET A 1 12.37 14.73 8.73
CA MET A 1 13.11 13.92 9.72
C MET A 1 12.17 12.86 10.29
N ARG A 2 12.68 11.65 10.57
CA ARG A 2 11.90 10.56 11.15
C ARG A 2 11.43 10.93 12.57
N PRO A 3 10.13 10.80 12.89
CA PRO A 3 9.61 11.23 14.20
C PRO A 3 9.83 10.22 15.33
N LEU A 4 10.08 8.95 15.01
CA LEU A 4 10.26 7.87 15.98
C LEU A 4 11.67 7.28 15.89
N PRO A 5 12.41 7.14 17.01
CA PRO A 5 13.70 6.46 17.01
C PRO A 5 13.52 4.95 16.83
N ALA A 6 14.61 4.23 16.52
CA ALA A 6 14.62 2.78 16.66
C ALA A 6 14.29 2.37 18.12
N PRO A 7 13.61 1.23 18.36
CA PRO A 7 13.26 0.17 17.40
C PRO A 7 11.83 0.27 16.84
N TYR A 8 11.16 1.41 16.97
CA TYR A 8 9.75 1.52 16.58
C TYR A 8 9.59 1.48 15.07
N TRP A 9 8.64 0.67 14.58
CA TRP A 9 8.20 0.69 13.19
C TRP A 9 7.44 1.98 12.88
N LEU A 10 7.70 2.53 11.69
CA LEU A 10 7.02 3.69 11.13
C LEU A 10 6.48 3.33 9.75
N ALA A 11 5.19 3.54 9.55
CA ALA A 11 4.55 3.37 8.27
C ALA A 11 3.70 4.59 7.91
N ALA A 12 3.48 4.77 6.61
CA ALA A 12 2.54 5.75 6.08
C ALA A 12 1.53 5.05 5.17
N ALA A 13 0.30 5.58 5.18
CA ALA A 13 -0.67 5.28 4.13
C ALA A 13 -0.41 6.24 2.96
N CYS A 14 -0.25 5.68 1.76
CA CYS A 14 0.04 6.41 0.55
C CYS A 14 -1.01 6.12 -0.53
N HIS A 15 -1.25 7.11 -1.38
CA HIS A 15 -2.24 7.05 -2.46
C HIS A 15 -1.69 7.50 -3.82
N ASN A 16 -0.48 8.06 -3.84
CA ASN A 16 0.15 8.60 -5.05
C ASN A 16 1.68 8.70 -4.92
N ALA A 17 2.36 9.08 -6.01
CA ALA A 17 3.81 9.17 -6.07
C ALA A 17 4.40 10.21 -5.10
N ALA A 18 3.75 11.35 -4.91
CA ALA A 18 4.24 12.41 -4.03
C ALA A 18 4.23 11.97 -2.55
N GLU A 19 3.19 11.24 -2.15
CA GLU A 19 3.11 10.65 -0.80
C GLU A 19 4.18 9.58 -0.59
N LEU A 20 4.42 8.72 -1.59
CA LEU A 20 5.49 7.72 -1.54
C LEU A 20 6.88 8.37 -1.40
N GLN A 21 7.16 9.40 -2.19
CA GLN A 21 8.39 10.18 -2.09
C GLN A 21 8.56 10.79 -0.70
N ARG A 22 7.48 11.31 -0.13
CA ARG A 22 7.51 11.86 1.23
C ARG A 22 7.72 10.78 2.28
N ALA A 23 7.08 9.61 2.14
CA ALA A 23 7.27 8.48 3.04
C ALA A 23 8.72 7.99 3.05
N MET A 24 9.34 7.88 1.86
CA MET A 24 10.76 7.56 1.71
C MET A 24 11.65 8.63 2.36
N ALA A 25 11.38 9.92 2.13
CA ALA A 25 12.16 11.03 2.70
C ALA A 25 12.04 11.12 4.23
N ILE A 26 10.89 10.73 4.80
CA ILE A 26 10.70 10.62 6.25
C ILE A 26 11.46 9.39 6.81
N GLY A 27 11.73 8.41 5.95
CA GLY A 27 12.36 7.15 6.29
C GLY A 27 11.36 6.18 6.92
N CYS A 28 10.17 6.02 6.33
CA CYS A 28 9.25 4.95 6.71
C CYS A 28 9.86 3.58 6.43
N ASP A 29 9.51 2.59 7.24
CA ASP A 29 10.00 1.22 7.11
C ASP A 29 9.17 0.39 6.14
N PHE A 30 7.89 0.73 6.00
CA PHE A 30 6.98 0.19 4.99
C PHE A 30 5.83 1.18 4.75
N VAL A 31 5.03 0.94 3.71
CA VAL A 31 3.83 1.72 3.43
C VAL A 31 2.66 0.83 3.03
N THR A 32 1.45 1.34 3.18
CA THR A 32 0.29 0.83 2.47
C THR A 32 0.03 1.70 1.24
N LEU A 33 -0.34 1.08 0.11
CA LEU A 33 -0.70 1.80 -1.10
C LEU A 33 -2.12 1.43 -1.52
N ALA A 34 -3.01 2.43 -1.53
CA ALA A 34 -4.45 2.23 -1.62
C ALA A 34 -5.19 3.39 -2.31
N PRO A 35 -6.46 3.19 -2.71
CA PRO A 35 -7.09 1.89 -2.92
C PRO A 35 -6.61 1.26 -4.23
N VAL A 36 -6.28 -0.03 -4.23
CA VAL A 36 -5.91 -0.76 -5.46
C VAL A 36 -7.14 -1.04 -6.31
N CYS A 37 -8.16 -1.65 -5.72
CA CYS A 37 -9.44 -1.95 -6.32
C CYS A 37 -10.54 -1.05 -5.72
N ALA A 38 -11.71 -0.99 -6.36
CA ALA A 38 -12.87 -0.34 -5.76
C ALA A 38 -13.22 -1.00 -4.41
N THR A 39 -13.60 -0.20 -3.43
CA THR A 39 -13.85 -0.69 -2.05
C THR A 39 -15.24 -0.27 -1.56
N GLN A 40 -15.84 -1.09 -0.70
CA GLN A 40 -17.10 -0.73 -0.04
C GLN A 40 -16.92 0.34 1.05
N THR A 41 -15.70 0.54 1.56
CA THR A 41 -15.39 1.56 2.56
C THR A 41 -15.49 2.98 1.98
N HIS A 42 -15.19 3.13 0.68
CA HIS A 42 -15.34 4.39 -0.06
C HIS A 42 -16.11 4.16 -1.37
N PRO A 43 -17.45 4.02 -1.31
CA PRO A 43 -18.28 3.80 -2.48
C PRO A 43 -18.13 4.94 -3.50
N GLY A 44 -17.99 4.58 -4.77
CA GLY A 44 -17.90 5.56 -5.87
C GLY A 44 -16.49 6.05 -6.20
N ILE A 45 -15.47 5.67 -5.42
CA ILE A 45 -14.07 5.94 -5.76
C ILE A 45 -13.50 4.73 -6.50
N ALA A 46 -13.08 4.94 -7.76
CA ALA A 46 -12.35 3.92 -8.51
C ALA A 46 -10.98 3.69 -7.86
N GLY A 47 -10.59 2.41 -7.72
CA GLY A 47 -9.22 2.07 -7.35
C GLY A 47 -8.22 2.53 -8.42
N MET A 48 -6.95 2.69 -8.04
CA MET A 48 -5.90 3.07 -9.00
C MET A 48 -5.67 2.01 -10.08
N GLY A 49 -6.02 0.76 -9.80
CA GLY A 49 -5.79 -0.38 -10.67
C GLY A 49 -4.33 -0.85 -10.67
N TRP A 50 -4.13 -2.08 -11.13
CA TRP A 50 -2.84 -2.76 -11.03
C TRP A 50 -1.72 -2.11 -11.85
N THR A 51 -2.04 -1.54 -13.02
CA THR A 51 -1.05 -0.85 -13.86
C THR A 51 -0.45 0.38 -13.15
N ALA A 52 -1.29 1.25 -12.59
CA ALA A 52 -0.82 2.42 -11.86
C ALA A 52 -0.13 2.01 -10.55
N PHE A 53 -0.67 1.00 -9.86
CA PHE A 53 -0.04 0.43 -8.67
C PHE A 53 1.40 -0.03 -8.93
N GLN A 54 1.64 -0.78 -10.01
CA GLN A 54 2.96 -1.25 -10.39
C GLN A 54 3.93 -0.10 -10.74
N GLN A 55 3.45 0.95 -11.41
CA GLN A 55 4.28 2.13 -11.68
C GLN A 55 4.72 2.82 -10.39
N LEU A 56 3.83 2.90 -9.40
CA LEU A 56 4.11 3.50 -8.10
C LEU A 56 5.05 2.63 -7.26
N THR A 57 4.91 1.29 -7.30
CA THR A 57 5.82 0.38 -6.58
C THR A 57 7.24 0.45 -7.11
N GLN A 58 7.40 0.60 -8.43
CA GLN A 58 8.71 0.79 -9.06
C GLN A 58 9.40 2.09 -8.61
N ILE A 59 8.64 3.19 -8.44
CA ILE A 59 9.18 4.48 -7.97
C ILE A 59 9.69 4.39 -6.53
N ALA A 60 9.02 3.59 -5.69
CA ALA A 60 9.31 3.50 -4.27
C ALA A 60 10.27 2.35 -3.89
N ALA A 61 10.72 1.53 -4.85
CA ALA A 61 11.66 0.46 -4.57
C ALA A 61 12.97 0.99 -3.94
N PRO A 62 13.53 0.33 -2.90
CA PRO A 62 13.15 -0.98 -2.37
C PRO A 62 12.19 -0.95 -1.16
N LEU A 63 11.48 0.15 -0.89
CA LEU A 63 10.58 0.27 0.26
C LEU A 63 9.47 -0.81 0.19
N PRO A 64 9.24 -1.61 1.24
CA PRO A 64 8.14 -2.59 1.26
C PRO A 64 6.77 -1.91 1.16
N ILE A 65 5.96 -2.35 0.20
CA ILE A 65 4.61 -1.84 -0.04
C ILE A 65 3.59 -2.94 0.17
N TYR A 66 2.60 -2.69 1.02
CA TYR A 66 1.43 -3.54 1.16
C TYR A 66 0.29 -2.98 0.33
N ALA A 67 -0.18 -3.77 -0.64
CA ALA A 67 -1.35 -3.47 -1.44
C ALA A 67 -2.59 -3.44 -0.55
N LEU A 68 -3.39 -2.38 -0.63
CA LEU A 68 -4.59 -2.23 0.21
C LEU A 68 -5.77 -1.66 -0.58
N GLY A 69 -6.96 -2.12 -0.22
CA GLY A 69 -8.23 -1.58 -0.72
C GLY A 69 -8.87 -2.46 -1.79
N GLY A 70 -9.98 -3.10 -1.42
CA GLY A 70 -10.77 -3.96 -2.32
C GLY A 70 -10.08 -5.29 -2.62
N LEU A 71 -9.26 -5.77 -1.68
CA LEU A 71 -8.44 -6.99 -1.81
C LEU A 71 -8.81 -8.02 -0.75
N ALA A 72 -8.57 -9.28 -1.06
CA ALA A 72 -8.67 -10.43 -0.19
C ALA A 72 -7.31 -11.15 -0.06
N PRO A 73 -7.13 -12.05 0.93
CA PRO A 73 -5.90 -12.83 1.06
C PRO A 73 -5.51 -13.60 -0.22
N SER A 74 -6.49 -14.01 -1.03
CA SER A 74 -6.28 -14.70 -2.31
C SER A 74 -5.56 -13.84 -3.37
N ASP A 75 -5.55 -12.52 -3.22
CA ASP A 75 -4.92 -11.60 -4.18
C ASP A 75 -3.41 -11.45 -3.98
N LEU A 76 -2.82 -12.13 -2.99
CA LEU A 76 -1.39 -12.01 -2.65
C LEU A 76 -0.47 -12.23 -3.86
N ALA A 77 -0.69 -13.31 -4.61
CA ALA A 77 0.14 -13.63 -5.77
C ALA A 77 0.05 -12.55 -6.86
N LEU A 78 -1.15 -12.01 -7.08
CA LEU A 78 -1.37 -10.92 -8.03
C LEU A 78 -0.70 -9.63 -7.56
N ALA A 79 -0.79 -9.31 -6.27
CA ALA A 79 -0.15 -8.14 -5.69
C ALA A 79 1.38 -8.21 -5.81
N GLN A 80 1.96 -9.38 -5.52
CA GLN A 80 3.40 -9.62 -5.66
C GLN A 80 3.86 -9.51 -7.11
N ALA A 81 3.07 -9.98 -8.08
CA ALA A 81 3.36 -9.81 -9.50
C ALA A 81 3.43 -8.33 -9.93
N HIS A 82 2.77 -7.43 -9.18
CA HIS A 82 2.79 -5.98 -9.40
C HIS A 82 3.73 -5.23 -8.43
N GLY A 83 4.63 -5.95 -7.75
CA GLY A 83 5.69 -5.37 -6.91
C GLY A 83 5.27 -5.07 -5.46
N ALA A 84 4.12 -5.57 -5.00
CA ALA A 84 3.80 -5.51 -3.58
C ALA A 84 4.65 -6.51 -2.78
N PHE A 85 5.00 -6.14 -1.56
CA PHE A 85 5.53 -7.07 -0.56
C PHE A 85 4.45 -8.01 -0.04
N GLY A 86 3.23 -7.49 0.15
CA GLY A 86 2.08 -8.25 0.63
C GLY A 86 0.75 -7.54 0.40
N VAL A 87 -0.31 -8.11 0.96
CA VAL A 87 -1.68 -7.58 0.91
C VAL A 87 -2.17 -7.23 2.31
N ALA A 88 -2.97 -6.16 2.41
CA ALA A 88 -3.62 -5.74 3.63
C ALA A 88 -5.09 -5.39 3.35
N GLY A 89 -5.96 -5.59 4.34
CA GLY A 89 -7.39 -5.32 4.22
C GLY A 89 -8.11 -5.43 5.55
N ILE A 90 -9.40 -5.07 5.55
CA ILE A 90 -10.28 -5.13 6.72
C ILE A 90 -11.31 -6.23 6.51
N SER A 91 -12.36 -5.99 5.73
CA SER A 91 -13.52 -6.88 5.64
C SER A 91 -13.21 -8.31 5.16
N ALA A 92 -12.21 -8.48 4.29
CA ALA A 92 -11.79 -9.79 3.80
C ALA A 92 -10.77 -10.51 4.70
N PHE A 93 -10.22 -9.81 5.70
CA PHE A 93 -9.16 -10.31 6.59
C PHE A 93 -9.62 -10.46 8.03
N TRP A 94 -10.68 -9.76 8.42
CA TRP A 94 -11.27 -9.85 9.74
C TRP A 94 -12.70 -10.41 9.63
N PRO A 95 -12.94 -11.66 10.08
CA PRO A 95 -14.31 -12.16 10.19
C PRO A 95 -15.09 -11.27 11.16
N GLN A 96 -16.33 -10.94 10.79
CA GLN A 96 -17.21 -10.15 11.65
C GLN A 96 -17.56 -10.87 12.96
#